data_AF-A0A316VN89-F1
#
_entry.id   AF-A0A316VN89-F1
#
_cell.length_a   1.000
_cell.length_b   1.000
_cell.length_c   1.000
_cell.angle_alpha   90.00
_cell.angle_beta   90.00
_cell.angle_gamma   90.00
#
_symmetry.space_group_name_H-M   'P 1'
#
loop_
_entity.id
_entity.type
_entity.pdbx_description
1 polymer ?
#
loop_
_entity_poly.entity_id
_entity_poly.type
_entity_poly.pdbx_seq_one_letter_code
_entity_poly.pdbx_strand_id
1 'polypeptide(L)'
;MAGPNLELFKFGLYLFFPLAVMVHYGDPQWYADHVRPIRDQFWPRAETLYRPPKESSELREEIRLMREQRGLPARTRRDGAAQSTESRTAALRGSPLADVVLRERRGFANDAGVLHATRRWPVTGEGKRWV
;
A
#
# COMPACT_ATOMS: atom_id res chain seq x y z
N MET A 1 3.30 -23.36 -63.77
CA MET A 1 2.63 -24.01 -62.62
C MET A 1 3.55 -25.09 -62.10
N ALA A 2 4.28 -24.83 -61.01
CA ALA A 2 5.15 -25.83 -60.42
C ALA A 2 4.27 -26.98 -59.90
N GLY A 3 4.43 -28.17 -60.47
CA GLY A 3 3.56 -29.33 -60.23
C GLY A 3 3.66 -29.90 -58.80
N PRO A 4 3.14 -31.12 -58.57
CA PRO A 4 2.98 -31.75 -57.25
C PRO A 4 4.23 -31.73 -56.35
N ASN A 5 5.43 -31.68 -56.93
CA ASN A 5 6.70 -31.59 -56.20
C ASN A 5 6.81 -30.31 -55.34
N LEU A 6 6.22 -29.20 -55.77
CA LEU A 6 6.25 -27.96 -54.99
C LEU A 6 5.32 -28.04 -53.78
N GLU A 7 4.23 -28.80 -53.88
CA GLU A 7 3.32 -29.03 -52.76
C GLU A 7 4.02 -29.88 -51.68
N LEU A 8 4.67 -30.97 -52.08
CA LEU A 8 5.47 -31.83 -51.18
C LEU A 8 6.57 -31.05 -50.43
N PHE A 9 7.25 -30.11 -51.10
CA PHE A 9 8.24 -29.25 -50.44
C PHE A 9 7.61 -28.33 -49.39
N LYS A 10 6.47 -27.69 -49.71
CA LYS A 10 5.75 -26.83 -48.76
C LYS A 10 5.24 -27.61 -47.57
N PHE A 11 4.69 -28.81 -47.80
CA PHE A 11 4.26 -29.69 -46.72
C PHE A 11 5.43 -30.11 -45.83
N GLY A 12 6.56 -30.51 -46.43
CA GLY A 12 7.78 -30.81 -45.69
C GLY A 12 8.26 -29.63 -44.85
N LEU A 13 8.27 -28.42 -45.42
CA LEU A 13 8.66 -27.20 -44.69
C LEU A 13 7.68 -26.87 -43.56
N TYR A 14 6.37 -26.98 -43.80
CA TYR A 14 5.34 -26.70 -42.79
C TYR A 14 5.32 -27.70 -41.64
N LEU A 15 5.77 -28.94 -41.86
CA LEU A 15 5.97 -29.90 -40.77
C LEU A 15 7.33 -29.68 -40.10
N PHE A 16 8.40 -29.56 -40.88
CA PHE A 16 9.76 -29.50 -40.35
C PHE A 16 10.01 -28.23 -39.55
N PHE A 17 9.54 -27.07 -40.01
CA PHE A 17 9.75 -25.80 -39.33
C PHE A 17 9.23 -25.80 -37.88
N PRO A 18 7.94 -26.08 -37.60
CA PRO A 18 7.46 -26.12 -36.22
C PRO A 18 8.08 -27.26 -35.41
N LEU A 19 8.36 -28.43 -36.01
CA LEU A 19 9.05 -29.51 -35.29
C LEU A 19 10.48 -29.10 -34.87
N ALA A 20 11.24 -28.48 -35.76
CA ALA A 20 12.61 -28.06 -35.48
C ALA A 20 12.63 -26.97 -34.40
N VAL A 21 11.70 -26.01 -34.47
CA VAL A 21 11.51 -25.00 -33.41
C VAL A 21 11.17 -25.68 -32.09
N MET A 22 10.27 -26.67 -32.08
CA MET A 22 9.89 -27.37 -30.86
C MET A 22 11.05 -28.17 -30.26
N VAL A 23 11.88 -28.82 -31.08
CA VAL A 23 13.06 -29.57 -30.58
C VAL A 23 14.12 -28.61 -30.04
N HIS A 24 14.34 -27.47 -30.71
CA HIS A 24 15.35 -26.51 -30.29
C HIS A 24 14.97 -25.78 -29.00
N TYR A 25 13.74 -25.25 -28.92
CA TYR A 25 13.27 -24.48 -27.76
C TYR A 25 12.61 -25.35 -26.68
N GLY A 26 12.29 -26.60 -26.99
CA GLY A 26 11.72 -27.56 -26.04
C GLY A 26 12.76 -28.29 -25.19
N ASP A 27 14.06 -28.06 -25.43
CA ASP A 27 15.12 -28.60 -24.58
C ASP A 27 14.99 -28.03 -23.16
N PRO A 28 14.84 -28.89 -22.13
CA PRO A 28 14.81 -28.46 -20.73
C PRO A 28 16.03 -27.62 -20.32
N GLN A 29 17.21 -27.87 -20.92
CA GLN A 29 18.42 -27.10 -20.64
C GLN A 29 18.32 -25.69 -21.22
N TRP A 30 17.85 -25.55 -22.47
CA TRP A 30 17.67 -24.24 -23.09
C TRP A 30 16.77 -23.32 -22.27
N TYR A 31 15.65 -23.86 -21.75
CA TYR A 31 14.74 -23.13 -20.87
C TYR A 31 15.43 -22.72 -19.55
N ALA A 32 16.24 -23.61 -18.96
CA ALA A 32 16.94 -23.34 -17.72
C ALA A 32 17.99 -22.22 -17.87
N ASP A 33 18.68 -22.17 -19.00
CA ASP A 33 19.76 -21.21 -19.23
C ASP A 33 19.24 -19.85 -19.72
N HIS A 34 18.18 -19.82 -20.53
CA HIS A 34 17.73 -18.60 -21.19
C HIS A 34 16.48 -17.98 -20.55
N VAL A 35 15.56 -18.79 -20.02
CA VAL A 35 14.26 -18.28 -19.52
C VAL A 35 14.26 -18.12 -18.00
N ARG A 36 14.81 -19.09 -17.25
CA ARG A 36 14.81 -19.01 -15.78
C ARG A 36 15.58 -17.80 -15.21
N PRO A 37 16.74 -17.39 -15.72
CA PRO A 37 17.48 -16.26 -15.15
C PRO A 37 16.74 -14.94 -15.32
N ILE A 38 16.00 -14.78 -16.43
CA ILE A 38 15.18 -13.59 -16.70
C ILE A 38 14.06 -13.46 -15.67
N ARG A 39 13.47 -14.57 -15.22
CA ARG A 39 12.44 -14.57 -14.17
C ARG A 39 12.97 -13.92 -12.89
N ASP A 40 14.21 -14.20 -12.51
CA ASP A 40 14.79 -13.71 -11.26
C ASP A 40 15.18 -12.22 -11.34
N GLN A 41 15.28 -11.65 -12.55
CA GLN A 41 15.43 -10.20 -12.77
C GLN A 41 14.09 -9.46 -12.66
N PHE A 42 13.00 -10.07 -13.14
CA PHE A 42 11.70 -9.43 -13.18
C PHE A 42 10.91 -9.61 -11.88
N TRP A 43 10.98 -10.80 -11.26
CA TRP A 43 10.29 -11.07 -10.01
C TRP A 43 11.19 -10.75 -8.80
N PRO A 44 10.68 -10.00 -7.80
CA PRO A 44 11.39 -9.84 -6.54
C PRO A 44 11.62 -11.22 -5.92
N ARG A 45 12.81 -11.42 -5.37
CA ARG A 45 13.20 -12.71 -4.81
C ARG A 45 12.27 -13.10 -3.66
N ALA A 46 11.97 -14.39 -3.54
CA ALA A 46 11.01 -14.90 -2.55
C ALA A 46 11.43 -14.62 -1.08
N GLU A 47 12.70 -14.31 -0.84
CA GLU A 47 13.22 -13.91 0.47
C GLU A 47 12.92 -12.44 0.79
N THR A 48 12.83 -11.59 -0.23
CA THR A 48 12.50 -10.16 -0.07
C THR A 48 11.01 -9.90 0.09
N LEU A 49 10.19 -10.91 -0.23
CA LEU A 49 8.76 -10.80 -0.17
C LEU A 49 8.28 -10.91 1.29
N TYR A 50 7.39 -10.00 1.68
CA TYR A 50 6.69 -10.11 2.96
C TYR A 50 5.93 -11.44 3.02
N ARG A 51 6.21 -12.24 4.04
CA ARG A 51 5.52 -13.51 4.28
C ARG A 51 4.42 -13.27 5.30
N PRO A 52 3.14 -13.40 4.91
CA PRO A 52 2.05 -13.25 5.85
C PRO A 52 2.17 -14.30 6.97
N PRO A 53 2.00 -13.90 8.24
CA PRO A 53 1.98 -14.83 9.37
C PRO A 53 0.87 -15.86 9.17
N LYS A 54 1.21 -17.14 9.38
CA LYS A 54 0.26 -18.25 9.18
C LYS A 54 -0.36 -18.70 10.48
N GLU A 55 0.37 -18.54 11.58
CA GLU A 55 -0.07 -18.97 12.91
C GLU A 55 -0.79 -17.84 13.68
N SER A 56 -1.73 -18.23 14.53
CA SER A 56 -2.54 -17.28 15.31
C SER A 56 -1.73 -16.49 16.35
N SER A 57 -0.60 -17.03 16.81
CA SER A 57 0.35 -16.36 17.69
C SER A 57 1.11 -15.26 16.93
N GLU A 58 1.67 -15.59 15.77
CA GLU A 58 2.41 -14.66 14.89
C GLU A 58 1.51 -13.50 14.42
N LEU A 59 0.25 -13.80 14.09
CA LEU A 59 -0.76 -12.79 13.73
C LEU A 59 -0.97 -11.75 14.84
N ARG A 60 -1.00 -12.18 16.09
CA ARG A 60 -1.19 -11.28 17.24
C ARG A 60 0.02 -10.38 17.47
N GLU A 61 1.22 -10.92 17.29
CA GLU A 61 2.47 -10.16 17.37
C GLU A 61 2.56 -9.12 16.24
N GLU A 62 2.25 -9.51 15.01
CA GLU A 62 2.28 -8.60 13.86
C GLU A 62 1.25 -7.46 14.01
N ILE A 63 0.02 -7.77 14.47
CA ILE A 63 -0.99 -6.74 14.76
C ILE A 63 -0.51 -5.78 15.85
N ARG A 64 0.19 -6.28 16.87
CA ARG A 64 0.77 -5.44 17.93
C ARG A 64 1.84 -4.51 17.33
N LEU A 65 2.76 -5.03 16.54
CA LEU A 65 3.79 -4.24 15.85
C LEU A 65 3.17 -3.17 14.94
N MET A 66 2.15 -3.53 14.15
CA MET A 66 1.45 -2.58 13.27
C MET A 66 0.74 -1.46 14.06
N ARG A 67 0.16 -1.77 15.22
CA ARG A 67 -0.47 -0.78 16.11
C ARG A 67 0.57 0.17 16.71
N GLU A 68 1.73 -0.36 17.10
CA GLU A 68 2.86 0.44 17.60
C GLU A 68 3.40 1.37 16.49
N GLN A 69 3.63 0.84 15.29
CA GLN A 69 4.05 1.62 14.12
C GLN A 69 3.06 2.74 13.77
N ARG A 70 1.75 2.47 13.82
CA ARG A 70 0.72 3.49 13.57
C ARG A 70 0.59 4.50 14.70
N GLY A 71 0.90 4.12 15.93
CA GLY A 71 0.83 4.98 17.12
C GLY A 71 1.96 6.01 17.22
N LEU A 72 3.15 5.69 16.72
CA LEU A 72 4.33 6.57 16.71
C LEU A 72 4.06 7.94 16.03
N PRO A 73 3.60 8.04 14.78
CA PRO A 73 3.38 9.33 14.13
C PRO A 73 2.24 10.13 14.77
N ALA A 74 1.26 9.45 15.39
CA ALA A 74 0.17 10.11 16.09
C ALA A 74 0.63 10.78 17.39
N ARG A 75 1.65 10.22 18.06
CA ARG A 75 2.24 10.80 19.28
C ARG A 75 3.12 12.00 18.94
N THR A 76 4.05 11.86 17.98
CA THR A 76 4.92 12.96 17.53
C THR A 76 4.12 14.20 17.10
N ARG A 77 2.99 13.99 16.41
CA ARG A 77 2.11 15.10 16.00
C ARG A 77 1.41 15.79 17.17
N ARG A 78 1.07 15.04 18.22
CA ARG A 78 0.47 15.59 19.46
C ARG A 78 1.50 16.38 20.27
N ASP A 79 2.72 15.86 20.39
CA ASP A 79 3.79 16.49 21.16
C ASP A 79 4.24 17.81 20.51
N GLY A 80 4.36 17.85 19.18
CA GLY A 80 4.63 19.11 18.45
C GLY A 80 3.48 20.13 18.53
N ALA A 81 2.23 19.67 18.55
CA ALA A 81 1.07 20.54 18.74
C ALA A 81 0.98 21.08 20.18
N ALA A 82 1.37 20.29 21.18
CA ALA A 82 1.42 20.72 22.58
C ALA A 82 2.52 21.76 22.81
N GLN A 83 3.73 21.53 22.29
CA GLN A 83 4.86 22.47 22.41
C GLN A 83 4.57 23.82 21.73
N SER A 84 4.00 23.79 20.52
CA SER A 84 3.60 25.03 19.83
C SER A 84 2.49 25.80 20.57
N THR A 85 1.60 25.10 21.28
CA THR A 85 0.57 25.73 22.11
C THR A 85 1.16 26.32 23.40
N GLU A 86 2.12 25.64 24.02
CA GLU A 86 2.86 26.12 25.21
C GLU A 86 3.73 27.33 24.91
N SER A 87 4.49 27.33 23.82
CA SER A 87 5.27 28.52 23.41
C SER A 87 4.37 29.72 23.10
N ARG A 88 3.20 29.48 22.48
CA ARG A 88 2.23 30.54 22.17
C ARG A 88 1.55 31.09 23.42
N THR A 89 1.22 30.25 24.40
CA THR A 89 0.63 30.67 25.69
C THR A 89 1.65 31.30 26.64
N ALA A 90 2.93 30.90 26.58
CA ALA A 90 4.02 31.55 27.29
C ALA A 90 4.32 32.95 26.73
N ALA A 91 4.31 33.12 25.40
CA ALA A 91 4.47 34.42 24.76
C ALA A 91 3.33 35.40 25.10
N LEU A 92 2.10 34.91 25.30
CA LEU A 92 0.96 35.72 25.70
C LEU A 92 1.02 36.16 27.18
N ARG A 93 1.71 35.42 28.06
CA ARG A 93 1.81 35.72 29.50
C ARG A 93 2.68 36.94 29.83
N GLY A 94 3.54 37.38 28.92
CA GLY A 94 4.40 38.56 29.09
C GLY A 94 3.87 39.84 28.42
N SER A 95 2.69 39.79 27.78
CA SER A 95 2.15 40.91 27.01
C SER A 95 1.12 41.69 27.83
N PRO A 96 1.14 43.04 27.83
CA PRO A 96 0.18 43.88 28.55
C PRO A 96 -1.27 43.75 28.02
N LEU A 97 -1.49 42.98 26.94
CA LEU A 97 -2.79 42.69 26.36
C LEU A 97 -3.38 41.33 26.80
N ALA A 98 -2.69 40.58 27.67
CA ALA A 98 -3.15 39.28 28.15
C ALA A 98 -4.52 39.35 28.84
N ASP A 99 -4.75 40.43 29.61
CA ASP A 99 -6.00 40.66 30.34
C ASP A 99 -7.19 40.96 29.41
N VAL A 100 -6.93 41.54 28.23
CA VAL A 100 -7.96 41.83 27.22
C VAL A 100 -8.44 40.53 26.56
N VAL A 101 -7.53 39.64 26.20
CA VAL A 101 -7.85 38.36 25.54
C VAL A 101 -8.55 37.39 26.50
N LEU A 102 -8.19 37.37 27.78
CA LEU A 102 -8.87 36.56 28.80
C LEU A 102 -10.28 37.08 29.14
N ARG A 103 -10.54 38.37 28.99
CA ARG A 103 -11.87 38.98 29.16
C ARG A 103 -12.83 38.56 28.04
N GLU A 104 -12.32 38.45 26.81
CA GLU A 104 -13.12 38.08 25.63
C GLU A 104 -13.52 36.58 25.65
N ARG A 105 -12.65 35.71 26.18
CA ARG A 105 -12.94 34.28 26.39
C ARG A 105 -14.05 34.01 27.42
N ARG A 106 -14.26 34.90 28.40
CA ARG A 106 -15.34 34.77 29.39
C ARG A 106 -16.70 35.23 28.87
N GLY A 107 -16.75 36.07 27.84
CA GLY A 107 -18.00 36.49 27.19
C GLY A 107 -18.66 35.39 26.35
N PHE A 108 -17.86 34.52 25.73
CA PHE A 108 -18.36 33.43 24.87
C PHE A 108 -18.88 32.19 25.61
N ALA A 109 -18.62 32.07 26.92
CA ALA A 109 -19.05 30.90 27.70
C ALA A 109 -20.55 30.90 28.01
N ASN A 110 -21.23 32.06 27.94
CA ASN A 110 -22.65 32.16 28.24
C ASN A 110 -23.57 31.84 27.04
N ASP A 111 -23.03 31.75 25.81
CA ASP A 111 -23.82 31.46 24.60
C ASP A 111 -23.59 30.03 24.04
N ALA A 112 -22.74 29.22 24.67
CA ALA A 112 -22.41 27.87 24.21
C ALA A 112 -23.39 26.78 24.69
N GLY A 113 -24.64 27.14 24.99
CA GLY A 113 -25.72 26.20 25.33
C GLY A 113 -26.28 25.40 24.15
N VAL A 114 -25.80 25.63 22.93
CA VAL A 114 -26.26 24.95 21.73
C VAL A 114 -25.03 24.60 20.89
N LEU A 115 -25.05 23.41 20.27
CA LEU A 115 -24.05 22.83 19.37
C LEU A 115 -23.13 21.75 19.98
N HIS A 116 -23.75 20.72 20.58
CA HIS A 116 -23.22 19.36 20.50
C HIS A 116 -23.32 18.83 19.04
N ALA A 117 -22.43 19.29 18.16
CA ALA A 117 -22.28 18.69 16.84
C ALA A 117 -21.33 17.48 16.93
N THR A 118 -21.88 16.35 17.37
CA THR A 118 -21.21 15.05 17.29
C THR A 118 -20.93 14.71 15.82
N ARG A 119 -19.68 14.80 15.36
CA ARG A 119 -19.29 14.20 14.07
C ARG A 119 -19.18 12.70 14.24
N ARG A 120 -20.32 12.01 14.17
CA ARG A 120 -20.40 10.56 13.97
C ARG A 120 -20.32 10.29 12.47
N TRP A 121 -19.25 9.63 12.03
CA TRP A 121 -19.14 9.15 10.65
C TRP A 121 -20.20 8.05 10.40
N PRO A 122 -21.00 8.12 9.32
CA PRO A 122 -21.82 6.99 8.91
C PRO A 122 -20.94 5.94 8.23
N VAL A 123 -20.79 4.78 8.86
CA VAL A 123 -20.30 3.57 8.19
C VAL A 123 -21.46 3.04 7.36
N THR A 124 -21.53 3.41 6.09
CA THR A 124 -22.45 2.80 5.13
C THR A 124 -21.93 1.39 4.80
N GLY A 125 -22.43 0.41 5.54
CA GLY A 125 -22.33 -1.00 5.18
C GLY A 125 -23.31 -1.32 4.05
N GLU A 126 -22.93 -1.04 2.81
CA GLU A 126 -23.56 -1.69 1.65
C GLU A 126 -22.70 -2.89 1.25
N GLY A 127 -23.14 -4.07 1.67
CA GLY A 127 -22.61 -5.34 1.20
C GLY A 127 -22.88 -5.51 -0.29
N LYS A 128 -21.89 -5.21 -1.13
CA LYS A 128 -21.88 -5.63 -2.52
C LYS A 128 -21.56 -7.12 -2.58
N ARG A 129 -22.62 -7.92 -2.71
CA ARG A 129 -22.59 -9.32 -3.09
C ARG A 129 -22.16 -9.38 -4.56
N TRP A 130 -20.93 -9.81 -4.81
CA TRP A 130 -20.48 -10.17 -6.15
C TRP A 130 -21.21 -11.46 -6.55
N VAL A 131 -21.90 -11.40 -7.69
CA VAL A 131 -22.38 -12.57 -8.45
C VAL A 131 -21.25 -12.99 -9.36
#